data_AF-A0A4Q2QQF0-F1
#
_entry.id   AF-A0A4Q2QQF0-F1
#
_cell.length_a   1.000
_cell.length_b   1.000
_cell.length_c   1.000
_cell.angle_alpha   90.00
_cell.angle_beta   90.00
_cell.angle_gamma   90.00
#
_symmetry.space_group_name_H-M   'P 1'
#
loop_
_entity.id
_entity.type
_entity.pdbx_description
1 polymer ?
#
loop_
_entity_poly.entity_id
_entity_poly.type
_entity_poly.pdbx_seq_one_letter_code
_entity_poly.pdbx_strand_id
1 'polypeptide(L)'
;TRNVGNIPNAFIASFGQGKPVIALLGEYDALAGLSQQAGCAQPTSATPGENGHGCGHNLLGTAAFAAAIAVKKWLEQYGQGGTVRFYGCPGEEGGSGKTFMVREGVFDDVDAALTWHPEAFAGMFNTRTLANIQASWCFKGIAAHAANSPH
;
A
#
# COMPACT_ATOMS: atom_id res chain seq x y z
N THR A 1 4.96 16.07 -2.28
CA THR A 1 3.56 16.46 -2.01
C THR A 1 2.96 15.55 -0.96
N ARG A 2 2.29 16.09 0.06
CA ARG A 2 1.62 15.30 1.12
C ARG A 2 0.11 15.25 0.88
N ASN A 3 -0.56 14.25 1.46
CA ASN A 3 -1.99 13.99 1.40
C ASN A 3 -2.56 14.02 -0.03
N VAL A 4 -1.86 13.36 -0.96
CA VAL A 4 -2.28 13.33 -2.37
C VAL A 4 -3.63 12.63 -2.53
N GLY A 5 -4.49 13.14 -3.41
CA GLY A 5 -5.87 12.66 -3.56
C GLY A 5 -6.75 12.86 -2.33
N ASN A 6 -6.41 13.81 -1.44
CA ASN A 6 -7.10 14.03 -0.15
C ASN A 6 -7.07 12.82 0.79
N ILE A 7 -6.09 11.93 0.62
CA ILE A 7 -5.94 10.72 1.44
C ILE A 7 -4.88 10.98 2.51
N PRO A 8 -5.22 10.93 3.81
CA PRO A 8 -4.24 11.05 4.88
C PRO A 8 -3.11 10.04 4.71
N ASN A 9 -1.88 10.51 4.94
CA ASN A 9 -0.66 9.72 4.81
C ASN A 9 -0.31 9.30 3.38
N ALA A 10 -1.10 9.57 2.34
CA ALA A 10 -0.63 9.38 0.96
C ALA A 10 0.32 10.50 0.56
N PHE A 11 1.44 10.20 -0.09
CA PHE A 11 2.41 11.24 -0.49
C PHE A 11 3.23 10.86 -1.72
N ILE A 12 3.82 11.88 -2.34
CA ILE A 12 4.75 11.71 -3.47
C ILE A 12 6.05 12.44 -3.16
N ALA A 13 7.17 11.75 -3.32
CA ALA A 13 8.49 12.35 -3.43
C ALA A 13 8.99 12.21 -4.87
N SER A 14 9.52 13.28 -5.46
CA SER A 14 9.92 13.33 -6.87
C SER A 14 11.36 13.80 -7.02
N PHE A 15 12.07 13.22 -7.99
CA PHE A 15 13.39 13.65 -8.42
C PHE A 15 13.50 13.58 -9.94
N GLY A 16 14.26 14.49 -10.53
CA GLY A 16 14.41 14.59 -11.99
C GLY A 16 13.33 15.44 -12.65
N GLN A 17 13.36 15.50 -13.98
CA GLN A 17 12.46 16.30 -14.80
C GLN A 17 12.22 15.64 -16.15
N GLY A 18 11.06 15.91 -16.75
CA GLY A 18 10.69 15.38 -18.05
C GLY A 18 10.27 13.91 -17.99
N LYS A 19 10.25 13.27 -19.17
CA LYS A 19 9.83 11.88 -19.34
C LYS A 19 11.04 10.94 -19.50
N PRO A 20 10.90 9.65 -19.12
CA PRO A 20 9.70 9.05 -18.56
C PRO A 20 9.48 9.40 -17.06
N VAL A 21 8.24 9.37 -16.61
CA VAL A 21 7.85 9.41 -15.20
C VAL A 21 7.68 7.97 -14.70
N ILE A 22 8.64 7.50 -13.90
CA ILE A 22 8.62 6.16 -13.30
C ILE A 22 8.17 6.25 -11.85
N ALA A 23 7.06 5.58 -11.53
CA ALA A 23 6.51 5.47 -10.19
C ALA A 23 7.00 4.21 -9.49
N LEU A 24 7.51 4.36 -8.27
CA LEU A 24 7.82 3.28 -7.35
C LEU A 24 6.86 3.34 -6.18
N LEU A 25 6.08 2.27 -5.99
CA LEU A 25 4.95 2.25 -5.07
C LEU A 25 5.37 1.62 -3.75
N GLY A 26 5.21 2.34 -2.65
CA GLY A 26 5.50 1.87 -1.31
C GLY A 26 4.27 1.91 -0.41
N GLU A 27 3.95 0.76 0.16
CA GLU A 27 2.90 0.54 1.17
C GLU A 27 3.53 0.33 2.54
N TYR A 28 2.79 0.64 3.60
CA TYR A 28 3.30 0.69 4.99
C TYR A 28 2.18 0.62 6.04
N ASP A 29 0.96 0.27 5.65
CA ASP A 29 -0.08 -0.06 6.62
C ASP A 29 0.20 -1.40 7.31
N ALA A 30 -0.37 -1.56 8.49
CA ALA A 30 -0.23 -2.76 9.30
C ALA A 30 -1.60 -3.43 9.44
N LEU A 31 -1.59 -4.73 9.73
CA LEU A 31 -2.77 -5.54 9.95
C LEU A 31 -3.14 -5.55 11.43
N ALA A 32 -4.46 -5.49 11.70
CA ALA A 32 -4.99 -5.47 13.05
C ALA A 32 -4.67 -6.76 13.81
N GLY A 33 -4.17 -6.63 15.04
CA GLY A 33 -3.88 -7.77 15.92
C GLY A 33 -2.73 -8.66 15.49
N LEU A 34 -1.94 -8.27 14.47
CA LEU A 34 -0.82 -9.05 13.94
C LEU A 34 0.56 -8.57 14.41
N SER A 35 0.66 -8.01 15.61
CA SER A 35 1.96 -7.77 16.25
C SER A 35 2.80 -9.05 16.27
N GLN A 36 4.10 -8.94 15.96
CA GLN A 36 5.00 -10.09 15.84
C GLN A 36 6.41 -9.74 16.32
N GLN A 37 7.03 -10.66 17.05
CA GLN A 37 8.41 -10.54 17.50
C GLN A 37 9.39 -10.69 16.31
N ALA A 38 10.29 -9.72 16.17
CA ALA A 38 11.32 -9.77 15.14
C ALA A 38 12.25 -10.98 15.31
N GLY A 39 12.62 -11.61 14.21
CA GLY A 39 13.51 -12.79 14.21
C GLY A 39 12.85 -14.08 14.72
N CYS A 40 11.55 -14.07 15.02
CA CYS A 40 10.83 -15.27 15.43
C CYS A 40 10.05 -15.85 14.24
N ALA A 41 10.33 -17.12 13.92
CA ALA A 41 9.60 -17.87 12.89
C ALA A 41 8.25 -18.41 13.40
N GLN A 42 8.02 -18.39 14.71
CA GLN A 42 6.75 -18.80 15.32
C GLN A 42 5.87 -17.57 15.57
N PRO A 43 4.54 -17.68 15.43
CA PRO A 43 3.63 -16.58 15.73
C PRO A 43 3.69 -16.25 17.23
N THR A 44 4.42 -15.18 17.54
CA THR A 44 4.75 -14.74 18.90
C THR A 44 4.59 -13.23 18.96
N SER A 45 3.45 -12.79 19.48
CA SER A 45 3.15 -11.35 19.52
C SER A 45 4.12 -10.60 20.43
N ALA A 46 4.76 -9.56 19.89
CA ALA A 46 5.59 -8.65 20.70
C ALA A 46 4.72 -7.78 21.64
N THR A 47 3.53 -7.40 21.19
CA THR A 47 2.56 -6.63 21.97
C THR A 47 1.15 -7.15 21.66
N PRO A 48 0.60 -8.07 22.49
CA PRO A 48 -0.67 -8.73 22.22
C PRO A 48 -1.82 -7.77 21.88
N GLY A 49 -2.50 -8.01 20.76
CA GLY A 49 -3.64 -7.20 20.29
C GLY A 49 -3.25 -5.99 19.45
N GLU A 50 -1.98 -5.58 19.43
CA GLU A 50 -1.51 -4.47 18.61
C GLU A 50 -1.35 -4.86 17.14
N ASN A 51 -1.28 -3.84 16.29
CA ASN A 51 -1.08 -4.01 14.85
C ASN A 51 0.34 -4.50 14.53
N GLY A 52 0.49 -5.18 13.41
CA GLY A 52 1.81 -5.53 12.89
C GLY A 52 1.82 -5.80 11.39
N HIS A 53 3.00 -5.80 10.81
CA HIS A 53 3.20 -5.97 9.37
C HIS A 53 3.19 -7.45 8.97
N GLY A 54 2.06 -8.13 9.19
CA GLY A 54 1.89 -9.54 8.83
C GLY A 54 2.06 -9.82 7.33
N CYS A 55 1.73 -8.84 6.48
CA CYS A 55 1.96 -8.89 5.03
C CYS A 55 3.30 -8.30 4.59
N GLY A 56 4.12 -7.84 5.55
CA GLY A 56 5.49 -7.38 5.27
C GLY A 56 5.57 -5.99 4.64
N HIS A 57 4.58 -5.12 4.83
CA HIS A 57 4.61 -3.76 4.28
C HIS A 57 5.77 -2.91 4.82
N ASN A 58 6.31 -3.23 6.00
CA ASN A 58 7.56 -2.66 6.48
C ASN A 58 8.75 -2.95 5.55
N LEU A 59 8.80 -4.13 4.93
CA LEU A 59 9.81 -4.48 3.93
C LEU A 59 9.47 -3.82 2.59
N LEU A 60 8.20 -3.90 2.18
CA LEU A 60 7.72 -3.37 0.91
C LEU A 60 8.01 -1.88 0.75
N GLY A 61 7.51 -1.06 1.68
CA GLY A 61 7.68 0.39 1.63
C GLY A 61 9.16 0.78 1.66
N THR A 62 9.97 0.08 2.47
CA THR A 62 11.42 0.31 2.56
C THR A 62 12.13 -0.05 1.26
N ALA A 63 11.84 -1.19 0.66
CA ALA A 63 12.46 -1.65 -0.57
C ALA A 63 12.11 -0.74 -1.76
N ALA A 64 10.84 -0.35 -1.88
CA ALA A 64 10.40 0.59 -2.92
C ALA A 64 11.05 1.97 -2.76
N PHE A 65 11.20 2.45 -1.52
CA PHE A 65 11.89 3.71 -1.25
C PHE A 65 13.39 3.63 -1.58
N ALA A 66 14.04 2.53 -1.20
CA ALA A 66 15.44 2.28 -1.54
C ALA A 66 15.66 2.21 -3.07
N ALA A 67 14.73 1.59 -3.80
CA ALA A 67 14.75 1.58 -5.27
C ALA A 67 14.64 3.00 -5.85
N ALA A 68 13.81 3.87 -5.29
CA ALA A 68 13.70 5.26 -5.74
C ALA A 68 15.01 6.04 -5.53
N ILE A 69 15.67 5.82 -4.39
CA ILE A 69 16.99 6.39 -4.13
C ILE A 69 18.04 5.83 -5.12
N ALA A 70 18.00 4.53 -5.42
CA ALA A 70 18.92 3.92 -6.37
C ALA A 70 18.77 4.49 -7.78
N VAL A 71 17.54 4.63 -8.27
CA VAL A 71 17.25 5.25 -9.58
C VAL A 71 17.68 6.70 -9.60
N LYS A 72 17.39 7.48 -8.54
CA LYS A 72 17.88 8.85 -8.40
C LYS A 72 19.41 8.91 -8.58
N LYS A 73 20.15 8.09 -7.83
CA LYS A 73 21.62 8.07 -7.89
C LYS A 73 22.13 7.72 -9.29
N TRP A 74 21.46 6.78 -9.96
CA TRP A 74 21.79 6.41 -11.33
C TRP A 74 21.58 7.57 -12.31
N LEU A 75 20.46 8.30 -12.21
CA LEU A 75 20.21 9.49 -13.02
C LEU A 75 21.31 10.56 -12.82
N GLU A 76 21.67 10.83 -11.56
CA GLU A 76 22.73 11.77 -11.20
C GLU A 76 24.11 11.32 -11.74
N GLN A 77 24.45 10.04 -11.58
CA GLN A 77 25.74 9.49 -11.96
C GLN A 77 25.96 9.51 -13.48
N TYR A 78 24.92 9.22 -14.26
CA TYR A 78 25.03 9.08 -15.72
C TYR A 78 24.48 10.27 -16.51
N GLY A 79 24.03 11.33 -15.82
CA GLY A 79 23.50 12.54 -16.46
C GLY A 79 22.25 12.28 -17.33
N GLN A 80 21.45 11.29 -16.96
CA GLN A 80 20.28 10.87 -17.71
C GLN A 80 19.06 11.71 -17.35
N GLY A 81 18.19 11.96 -18.32
CA GLY A 81 16.92 12.66 -18.11
C GLY A 81 15.82 11.73 -17.57
N GLY A 82 14.67 12.32 -17.23
CA GLY A 82 13.50 11.60 -16.72
C GLY A 82 13.20 11.92 -15.27
N THR A 83 12.11 11.35 -14.78
CA THR A 83 11.56 11.60 -13.44
C THR A 83 11.35 10.27 -12.71
N VAL A 84 11.90 10.14 -11.51
CA VAL A 84 11.55 9.06 -10.58
C VAL A 84 10.70 9.62 -9.45
N ARG A 85 9.61 8.92 -9.14
CA ARG A 85 8.71 9.26 -8.04
C ARG A 85 8.50 8.08 -7.12
N PHE A 86 8.67 8.30 -5.83
CA PHE A 86 8.18 7.39 -4.80
C PHE A 86 6.77 7.80 -4.39
N TYR A 87 5.84 6.86 -4.48
CA TYR A 87 4.45 7.03 -4.04
C TYR A 87 4.25 6.28 -2.74
N GLY A 88 3.96 7.02 -1.67
CA GLY A 88 3.47 6.46 -0.42
C GLY A 88 1.98 6.16 -0.52
N CYS A 89 1.64 4.88 -0.46
CA CYS A 89 0.32 4.31 -0.71
C CYS A 89 -0.24 3.68 0.57
N PRO A 90 -1.07 4.40 1.35
CA PRO A 90 -1.62 3.86 2.60
C PRO A 90 -2.83 2.94 2.34
N GLY A 91 -3.11 2.04 3.28
CA GLY A 91 -4.36 1.29 3.34
C GLY A 91 -4.54 0.29 2.20
N GLU A 92 -3.52 -0.49 1.88
CA GLU A 92 -3.62 -1.53 0.86
C GLU A 92 -4.56 -2.67 1.31
N GLU A 93 -4.45 -3.11 2.56
CA GLU A 93 -5.05 -4.37 3.05
C GLU A 93 -6.58 -4.36 3.06
N GLY A 94 -7.16 -3.18 3.28
CA GLY A 94 -8.62 -3.02 3.37
C GLY A 94 -9.11 -1.62 3.01
N GLY A 95 -8.22 -0.65 2.87
CA GLY A 95 -8.58 0.74 2.54
C GLY A 95 -8.66 1.01 1.05
N SER A 96 -8.12 0.14 0.19
CA SER A 96 -8.01 0.35 -1.27
C SER A 96 -7.35 1.68 -1.64
N GLY A 97 -6.37 2.15 -0.87
CA GLY A 97 -5.86 3.52 -0.99
C GLY A 97 -5.36 3.88 -2.39
N LYS A 98 -4.67 2.94 -3.07
CA LYS A 98 -4.23 3.14 -4.46
C LYS A 98 -5.39 3.35 -5.43
N THR A 99 -6.51 2.64 -5.26
CA THR A 99 -7.71 2.81 -6.11
C THR A 99 -8.27 4.22 -5.97
N PHE A 100 -8.31 4.76 -4.76
CA PHE A 100 -8.70 6.15 -4.54
C PHE A 100 -7.68 7.13 -5.11
N MET A 101 -6.38 6.89 -4.94
CA MET A 101 -5.34 7.72 -5.57
C MET A 101 -5.50 7.75 -7.10
N VAL A 102 -5.73 6.60 -7.75
CA VAL A 102 -6.00 6.53 -9.20
C VAL A 102 -7.25 7.33 -9.57
N ARG A 103 -8.34 7.19 -8.81
CA ARG A 103 -9.58 7.96 -9.04
C ARG A 103 -9.35 9.48 -9.00
N GLU A 104 -8.47 9.94 -8.12
CA GLU A 104 -8.13 11.37 -7.98
C GLU A 104 -7.05 11.85 -8.97
N GLY A 105 -6.71 11.04 -10.00
CA GLY A 105 -5.78 11.42 -11.06
C GLY A 105 -4.30 11.43 -10.64
N VAL A 106 -3.96 10.82 -9.50
CA VAL A 106 -2.61 10.86 -8.92
C VAL A 106 -1.56 10.18 -9.81
N PHE A 107 -1.99 9.33 -10.74
CA PHE A 107 -1.13 8.56 -11.63
C PHE A 107 -1.25 8.96 -13.11
N ASP A 108 -1.99 10.01 -13.45
CA ASP A 108 -2.36 10.34 -14.85
C ASP A 108 -1.15 10.66 -15.75
N ASP A 109 -0.04 11.12 -15.17
CA ASP A 109 1.19 11.46 -15.89
C ASP A 109 2.29 10.40 -15.77
N VAL A 110 2.01 9.27 -15.13
CA VAL A 110 2.97 8.18 -14.91
C VAL A 110 3.09 7.32 -16.16
N ASP A 111 4.30 7.18 -16.70
CA ASP A 111 4.57 6.36 -17.88
C ASP A 111 4.75 4.87 -17.51
N ALA A 112 5.26 4.57 -16.32
CA ALA A 112 5.30 3.22 -15.77
C ALA A 112 5.27 3.22 -14.24
N ALA A 113 4.58 2.24 -13.65
CA ALA A 113 4.55 2.03 -12.20
C ALA A 113 5.06 0.62 -11.86
N LEU A 114 5.92 0.54 -10.84
CA LEU A 114 6.47 -0.70 -10.32
C LEU A 114 6.26 -0.77 -8.82
N THR A 115 5.83 -1.94 -8.37
CA THR A 115 5.81 -2.33 -6.96
C THR A 115 6.62 -3.61 -6.78
N TRP A 116 6.99 -3.88 -5.55
CA TRP A 116 7.60 -5.12 -5.12
C TRP A 116 6.82 -5.63 -3.93
N HIS A 117 6.83 -6.92 -3.64
CA HIS A 117 6.22 -7.46 -2.43
C HIS A 117 7.16 -8.51 -1.85
N PRO A 118 7.35 -8.58 -0.52
CA PRO A 118 8.10 -9.67 0.08
C PRO A 118 7.43 -11.03 -0.23
N GLU A 119 8.27 -12.00 -0.58
CA GLU A 119 7.84 -13.39 -0.75
C GLU A 119 9.00 -14.36 -0.39
N ALA A 120 8.68 -15.65 -0.28
CA ALA A 120 9.61 -16.75 -0.08
C ALA A 120 10.60 -16.97 -1.24
N PHE A 121 10.39 -16.33 -2.38
CA PHE A 121 11.28 -16.37 -3.53
C PHE A 121 11.44 -15.00 -4.20
N ALA A 122 12.52 -14.83 -4.96
CA ALA A 122 12.74 -13.65 -5.79
C ALA A 122 12.37 -13.97 -7.24
N GLY A 123 11.45 -13.20 -7.82
CA GLY A 123 11.03 -13.39 -9.20
C GLY A 123 10.17 -12.25 -9.72
N MET A 124 9.97 -12.21 -11.03
CA MET A 124 9.03 -11.29 -11.65
C MET A 124 7.61 -11.81 -11.48
N PHE A 125 6.74 -11.00 -10.91
CA PHE A 125 5.34 -11.30 -10.80
C PHE A 125 4.59 -10.73 -12.01
N ASN A 126 4.42 -11.54 -13.06
CA ASN A 126 3.74 -11.16 -14.31
C ASN A 126 2.31 -11.70 -14.42
N THR A 127 1.72 -12.11 -13.30
CA THR A 127 0.37 -12.69 -13.26
C THR A 127 -0.67 -11.65 -12.83
N ARG A 128 -1.93 -11.90 -13.16
CA ARG A 128 -3.06 -11.08 -12.70
C ARG A 128 -3.62 -11.68 -11.41
N THR A 129 -3.92 -10.84 -10.43
CA THR A 129 -4.61 -11.25 -9.21
C THR A 129 -6.13 -11.18 -9.39
N LEU A 130 -6.88 -11.80 -8.47
CA LEU A 130 -8.34 -11.73 -8.46
C LEU A 130 -8.81 -10.33 -8.05
N ALA A 131 -9.90 -9.87 -8.65
CA ALA A 131 -10.58 -8.66 -8.19
C ALA A 131 -11.32 -8.94 -6.87
N ASN A 132 -11.28 -7.97 -5.96
CA ASN A 132 -11.99 -8.02 -4.69
C ASN A 132 -13.20 -7.07 -4.73
N ILE A 133 -14.37 -7.55 -4.33
CA ILE A 133 -15.59 -6.75 -4.14
C ILE A 133 -16.06 -6.97 -2.70
N GLN A 134 -16.10 -5.89 -1.93
CA GLN A 134 -16.64 -5.90 -0.57
C GLN A 134 -18.03 -5.23 -0.56
N ALA A 135 -19.00 -5.90 0.04
CA ALA A 135 -20.35 -5.40 0.25
C ALA A 135 -20.75 -5.59 1.71
N SER A 136 -21.45 -4.61 2.27
CA SER A 136 -21.96 -4.63 3.65
C SER A 136 -23.46 -4.39 3.64
N TRP A 137 -24.21 -5.20 4.37
CA TRP A 137 -25.66 -5.08 4.51
C TRP A 137 -26.01 -4.76 5.96
N CYS A 138 -26.79 -3.71 6.16
CA CYS A 138 -27.34 -3.35 7.46
C CYS A 138 -28.84 -3.58 7.42
N PHE A 139 -29.34 -4.53 8.21
CA PHE A 139 -30.76 -4.76 8.38
C PHE A 139 -31.27 -3.92 9.55
N LYS A 140 -32.35 -3.17 9.34
CA LYS A 140 -33.04 -2.42 10.39
C LYS A 140 -34.35 -3.11 10.70
N GLY A 141 -34.61 -3.34 11.98
CA GLY A 141 -35.85 -3.91 12.49
C GLY A 141 -36.30 -3.19 13.76
N ILE A 142 -37.43 -3.61 14.29
CA ILE A 142 -37.95 -3.13 15.57
C ILE A 142 -37.62 -4.18 16.63
N ALA A 143 -37.02 -3.77 17.75
CA ALA A 143 -36.74 -4.70 18.84
C ALA A 143 -38.05 -5.25 19.42
N ALA A 144 -38.12 -6.57 19.62
CA ALA A 144 -39.32 -7.29 19.98
C ALA A 144 -39.06 -8.28 21.11
N HIS A 145 -40.02 -8.47 22.01
CA HIS A 145 -39.92 -9.53 23.01
C HIS A 145 -40.19 -10.88 22.33
N ALA A 146 -39.15 -11.73 22.21
CA ALA A 146 -39.18 -12.97 21.43
C ALA A 146 -40.36 -13.89 21.77
N ALA A 147 -40.83 -13.87 23.03
CA ALA A 147 -41.90 -14.73 23.52
C ALA A 147 -43.30 -14.06 23.64
N ASN A 148 -43.45 -12.75 23.39
CA ASN A 148 -44.71 -12.04 23.71
C ASN A 148 -45.23 -11.08 22.64
N SER A 149 -44.39 -10.63 21.70
CA SER A 149 -44.83 -9.89 20.50
C SER A 149 -43.66 -9.87 19.51
N PRO A 150 -43.47 -10.94 18.72
CA PRO A 150 -42.64 -10.84 17.52
C PRO A 150 -43.36 -9.91 16.53
N HIS A 151 -42.75 -8.76 16.21
CA HIS A 151 -43.25 -7.83 15.19
C HIS A 151 -42.85 -8.30 13.79
#